data_AF-A0A6L6J9A0-F1
#
_entry.id   AF-A0A6L6J9A0-F1
#
_cell.length_a   1.000
_cell.length_b   1.000
_cell.length_c   1.000
_cell.angle_alpha   90.00
_cell.angle_beta   90.00
_cell.angle_gamma   90.00
#
_symmetry.space_group_name_H-M   'P 1'
#
loop_
_entity.id
_entity.type
_entity.pdbx_description
1 polymer ?
#
loop_
_entity_poly.entity_id
_entity_poly.type
_entity_poly.pdbx_seq_one_letter_code
_entity_poly.pdbx_strand_id
1 'polypeptide(L)'
;MHALTALAGALAVMAGTALADGGVTVQLPDVSELSTDEAKALIAELANVNVITSNCPGFEISNGEWTLITGTGDKLAAKLGLDATAYDRNYYGPAFKLLDDPGACDRIGPTAKPLIQRLVEMGGGTTPLTQSQ
;
A
#
# COMPACT_ATOMS: atom_id res chain seq x y z
N MET A 1 1.45 67.69 20.09
CA MET A 1 2.47 66.92 20.82
C MET A 1 1.81 65.60 21.20
N HIS A 2 2.20 64.40 20.79
CA HIS A 2 3.30 63.91 19.97
C HIS A 2 2.77 62.72 19.15
N ALA A 3 3.34 62.55 17.95
CA ALA A 3 3.21 61.34 17.15
C ALA A 3 3.99 60.19 17.81
N LEU A 4 3.50 58.95 17.68
CA LEU A 4 4.33 57.74 17.70
C LEU A 4 3.71 56.69 16.77
N THR A 5 4.23 56.56 15.54
CA THR A 5 5.21 55.56 15.06
C THR A 5 4.61 54.19 14.77
N ALA A 6 4.61 53.85 13.48
CA ALA A 6 4.28 52.53 12.94
C ALA A 6 5.31 51.46 13.35
N LEU A 7 4.86 50.21 13.50
CA LEU A 7 5.73 49.05 13.27
C LEU A 7 4.96 47.97 12.51
N ALA A 8 5.45 47.72 11.30
CA ALA A 8 5.07 46.62 10.43
C ALA A 8 5.52 45.28 11.02
N GLY A 9 4.74 44.24 10.78
CA GLY A 9 5.08 42.86 11.12
C GLY A 9 4.20 41.89 10.36
N ALA A 10 4.34 41.87 9.02
CA ALA A 10 3.78 40.81 8.21
C ALA A 10 4.50 39.50 8.58
N LEU A 11 3.88 38.65 9.40
CA LEU A 11 4.26 37.25 9.49
C LEU A 11 3.87 36.59 8.16
N ALA A 12 4.80 36.60 7.21
CA ALA A 12 4.82 35.62 6.14
C ALA A 12 5.04 34.26 6.81
N VAL A 13 3.93 33.57 7.10
CA VAL A 13 3.96 32.13 7.36
C VAL A 13 4.45 31.53 6.04
N MET A 14 5.75 31.27 5.93
CA MET A 14 6.25 30.35 4.93
C MET A 14 5.63 29.01 5.26
N ALA A 15 4.52 28.71 4.59
CA ALA A 15 4.02 27.38 4.44
C ALA A 15 5.16 26.58 3.80
N GLY A 16 6.01 25.97 4.63
CA GLY A 16 6.82 24.87 4.17
C GLY A 16 5.83 23.85 3.64
N THR A 17 5.85 23.61 2.34
CA THR A 17 5.22 22.43 1.76
C THR A 17 5.93 21.24 2.38
N ALA A 18 5.40 20.77 3.51
CA ALA A 18 5.72 19.46 4.01
C ALA A 18 5.26 18.49 2.92
N LEU A 19 6.19 18.06 2.06
CA LEU A 19 5.99 16.94 1.16
C LEU A 19 5.74 15.75 2.07
N ALA A 20 4.48 15.46 2.33
CA ALA A 20 4.02 14.31 3.11
C ALA A 20 4.18 12.99 2.33
N ASP A 21 4.82 13.00 1.17
CA ASP A 21 5.01 11.83 0.32
C ASP A 21 6.36 11.15 0.55
N GLY A 22 6.70 10.90 1.82
CA GLY A 22 7.80 10.02 2.20
C GLY A 22 7.54 8.53 1.90
N GLY A 23 6.53 8.23 1.07
CA GLY A 23 6.17 6.88 0.69
C GLY A 23 7.25 6.25 -0.19
N VAL A 24 7.60 5.00 0.12
CA VAL A 24 8.42 4.16 -0.76
C VAL A 24 7.60 3.87 -2.01
N THR A 25 8.08 4.26 -3.19
CA THR A 25 7.51 3.85 -4.48
C THR A 25 8.31 2.71 -5.06
N VAL A 26 7.65 1.76 -5.71
CA VAL A 26 8.31 0.64 -6.40
C VAL A 26 7.67 0.44 -7.77
N GLN A 27 8.37 -0.28 -8.66
CA GLN A 27 7.75 -0.73 -9.91
C GLN A 27 6.59 -1.68 -9.58
N LEU A 28 5.40 -1.37 -10.06
CA LEU A 28 4.24 -2.25 -9.92
C LEU A 28 4.08 -3.12 -11.17
N PRO A 29 3.65 -4.39 -11.04
CA PRO A 29 3.42 -5.26 -12.17
C PRO A 29 2.34 -4.70 -13.09
N ASP A 30 2.34 -5.18 -14.33
CA ASP A 30 1.21 -4.99 -15.23
C ASP A 30 0.14 -6.05 -14.93
N VAL A 31 -1.11 -5.61 -14.81
CA VAL A 31 -2.27 -6.45 -14.51
C VAL A 31 -3.35 -6.33 -15.58
N SER A 32 -3.09 -5.59 -16.67
CA SER A 32 -4.06 -5.37 -17.76
C SER A 32 -4.54 -6.69 -18.36
N GLU A 33 -3.62 -7.63 -18.54
CA GLU A 33 -3.86 -8.92 -19.21
C GLU A 33 -4.54 -9.98 -18.33
N LEU A 34 -4.67 -9.75 -17.03
CA LEU A 34 -5.40 -10.68 -16.16
C LEU A 34 -6.88 -10.69 -16.53
N SER A 35 -7.47 -11.89 -16.59
CA SER A 35 -8.92 -12.04 -16.62
C SER A 35 -9.55 -11.50 -15.33
N THR A 36 -10.85 -11.25 -15.35
CA THR A 36 -11.59 -10.79 -14.17
C THR A 36 -11.46 -11.76 -12.98
N ASP A 37 -11.48 -13.07 -13.23
CA ASP A 37 -11.40 -14.08 -12.18
C ASP A 37 -9.97 -14.18 -11.61
N GLU A 38 -8.94 -14.09 -12.45
CA GLU A 38 -7.56 -14.01 -11.98
C GLU A 38 -7.30 -12.74 -11.16
N ALA A 39 -7.85 -11.60 -11.59
CA ALA A 39 -7.74 -10.35 -10.85
C ALA A 39 -8.42 -10.43 -9.48
N LYS A 40 -9.62 -11.04 -9.40
CA LYS A 40 -10.35 -11.27 -8.14
C LYS A 40 -9.61 -12.23 -7.21
N ALA A 41 -9.02 -13.29 -7.75
CA ALA A 41 -8.24 -14.24 -6.96
C ALA A 41 -6.97 -13.57 -6.40
N LEU A 42 -6.23 -12.85 -7.25
CA LEU A 42 -5.00 -12.18 -6.84
C LEU A 42 -5.25 -11.08 -5.81
N ILE A 43 -6.26 -10.23 -5.99
CA ILE A 43 -6.54 -9.14 -5.03
C ILE A 43 -6.98 -9.69 -3.65
N ALA A 44 -7.67 -10.83 -3.61
CA ALA A 44 -8.00 -11.51 -2.36
C ALA A 44 -6.75 -12.09 -1.68
N GLU A 45 -5.87 -12.73 -2.45
CA GLU A 45 -4.60 -13.26 -1.96
C GLU A 45 -3.72 -12.12 -1.37
N LEU A 46 -3.62 -10.99 -2.07
CA LEU A 46 -2.87 -9.81 -1.63
C LEU A 46 -3.44 -9.21 -0.34
N ALA A 47 -4.76 -9.08 -0.23
CA ALA A 47 -5.39 -8.56 0.99
C ALA A 47 -5.10 -9.47 2.20
N ASN A 48 -5.23 -10.80 2.03
CA ASN A 48 -4.95 -11.77 3.07
C ASN A 48 -3.48 -11.71 3.51
N VAL A 49 -2.55 -11.72 2.56
CA VAL A 49 -1.11 -11.64 2.86
C VAL A 49 -0.76 -10.32 3.54
N ASN A 50 -1.26 -9.18 3.03
CA ASN A 50 -0.98 -7.87 3.62
C ASN A 50 -1.41 -7.80 5.09
N VAL A 51 -2.63 -8.26 5.40
CA VAL A 51 -3.12 -8.29 6.78
C VAL A 51 -2.24 -9.19 7.64
N ILE A 52 -1.88 -10.37 7.17
CA ILE A 52 -1.08 -11.33 7.94
C ILE A 52 0.34 -10.80 8.18
N THR A 53 1.04 -10.32 7.15
CA THR A 53 2.42 -9.81 7.29
C THR A 53 2.49 -8.52 8.11
N SER A 54 1.38 -7.79 8.23
CA SER A 54 1.30 -6.57 9.05
C SER A 54 0.98 -6.84 10.52
N ASN A 55 0.49 -8.02 10.88
CA ASN A 55 -0.04 -8.31 12.22
C ASN A 55 0.56 -9.56 12.88
N CYS A 56 1.18 -10.46 12.12
CA CYS A 56 1.75 -11.71 12.62
C CYS A 56 3.29 -11.61 12.73
N PRO A 57 3.87 -11.70 13.94
CA PRO A 57 5.32 -11.70 14.12
C PRO A 57 6.01 -12.86 13.38
N GLY A 58 7.21 -12.62 12.85
CA GLY A 58 8.00 -13.62 12.11
C GLY A 58 7.67 -13.73 10.62
N PHE A 59 6.68 -12.97 10.14
CA PHE A 59 6.31 -12.87 8.73
C PHE A 59 6.43 -11.44 8.19
N GLU A 60 7.25 -10.61 8.83
CA GLU A 60 7.48 -9.23 8.42
C GLU A 60 8.09 -9.17 7.02
N ILE A 61 7.67 -8.17 6.26
CA ILE A 61 8.18 -7.86 4.92
C ILE A 61 8.77 -6.45 4.91
N SER A 62 9.67 -6.19 3.96
CA SER A 62 10.25 -4.86 3.78
C SER A 62 9.21 -3.84 3.30
N ASN A 63 9.50 -2.55 3.48
CA ASN A 63 8.62 -1.49 2.99
C ASN A 63 8.39 -1.56 1.47
N GLY A 64 9.40 -1.96 0.70
CA GLY A 64 9.26 -2.10 -0.75
C GLY A 64 8.41 -3.29 -1.17
N GLU A 65 8.50 -4.41 -0.46
CA GLU A 65 7.60 -5.56 -0.65
C GLU A 65 6.17 -5.22 -0.25
N TRP A 66 6.00 -4.50 0.85
CA TRP A 66 4.69 -4.01 1.29
C TRP A 66 4.08 -3.07 0.24
N THR A 67 4.83 -2.08 -0.26
CA THR A 67 4.39 -1.18 -1.34
C THR A 67 4.01 -1.97 -2.59
N LEU A 68 4.79 -3.00 -2.95
CA LEU A 68 4.50 -3.85 -4.09
C LEU A 68 3.14 -4.55 -3.93
N ILE A 69 2.87 -5.13 -2.74
CA ILE A 69 1.61 -5.82 -2.44
C ILE A 69 0.43 -4.85 -2.47
N THR A 70 0.50 -3.74 -1.72
CA THR A 70 -0.61 -2.80 -1.58
C THR A 70 -0.88 -2.04 -2.87
N GLY A 71 0.16 -1.54 -3.54
CA GLY A 71 0.02 -0.86 -4.83
C GLY A 71 -0.49 -1.78 -5.95
N THR A 72 -0.13 -3.06 -5.95
CA THR A 72 -0.74 -4.03 -6.87
C THR A 72 -2.22 -4.26 -6.54
N GLY A 73 -2.56 -4.34 -5.26
CA GLY A 73 -3.95 -4.40 -4.79
C GLY A 73 -4.80 -3.24 -5.30
N ASP A 74 -4.28 -2.02 -5.22
CA ASP A 74 -4.95 -0.82 -5.73
C ASP A 74 -5.15 -0.84 -7.25
N LYS A 75 -4.14 -1.31 -8.02
CA LYS A 75 -4.27 -1.50 -9.47
C LYS A 75 -5.39 -2.51 -9.81
N LEU A 76 -5.46 -3.61 -9.06
CA LEU A 76 -6.49 -4.63 -9.26
C LEU A 76 -7.87 -4.11 -8.87
N ALA A 77 -7.99 -3.34 -7.79
CA ALA A 77 -9.24 -2.70 -7.39
C ALA A 77 -9.74 -1.76 -8.48
N ALA A 78 -8.86 -0.92 -9.04
CA ALA A 78 -9.18 -0.05 -10.15
C ALA A 78 -9.63 -0.84 -11.40
N LYS A 79 -8.90 -1.90 -11.77
CA LYS A 79 -9.27 -2.79 -12.89
C LYS A 79 -10.64 -3.44 -12.71
N LEU A 80 -10.99 -3.80 -11.47
CA LEU A 80 -12.27 -4.42 -11.12
C LEU A 80 -13.41 -3.40 -10.93
N GLY A 81 -13.14 -2.10 -11.07
CA GLY A 81 -14.12 -1.04 -10.88
C GLY A 81 -14.60 -0.90 -9.43
N LEU A 82 -13.74 -1.24 -8.46
CA LEU A 82 -14.05 -1.15 -7.04
C LEU A 82 -13.70 0.24 -6.51
N ASP A 83 -14.65 0.85 -5.80
CA ASP A 83 -14.33 2.00 -4.95
C ASP A 83 -13.70 1.54 -3.63
N ALA A 84 -13.23 2.49 -2.82
CA ALA A 84 -12.60 2.18 -1.53
C ALA A 84 -13.52 1.39 -0.59
N THR A 85 -14.82 1.73 -0.56
CA THR A 85 -15.81 1.04 0.30
C THR A 85 -16.00 -0.41 -0.13
N ALA A 86 -16.10 -0.66 -1.43
CA ALA A 86 -16.25 -2.00 -1.99
C ALA A 86 -14.96 -2.80 -1.85
N TYR A 87 -13.79 -2.18 -2.03
CA TYR A 87 -12.51 -2.85 -1.84
C TYR A 87 -12.35 -3.27 -0.37
N ASP A 88 -12.59 -2.36 0.56
CA ASP A 88 -12.55 -2.66 1.99
C ASP A 88 -13.53 -3.77 2.36
N ARG A 89 -14.82 -3.58 2.08
CA ARG A 89 -15.87 -4.54 2.44
C ARG A 89 -15.65 -5.93 1.83
N ASN A 90 -15.22 -6.00 0.58
CA ASN A 90 -15.17 -7.27 -0.16
C ASN A 90 -13.85 -8.02 0.05
N TYR A 91 -12.76 -7.34 0.44
CA TYR A 91 -11.42 -7.95 0.49
C TYR A 91 -10.71 -7.73 1.83
N TYR A 92 -10.55 -6.48 2.30
CA TYR A 92 -9.88 -6.23 3.58
C TYR A 92 -10.70 -6.67 4.79
N GLY A 93 -12.02 -6.44 4.79
CA GLY A 93 -12.91 -6.89 5.86
C GLY A 93 -12.82 -8.40 6.12
N PRO A 94 -12.96 -9.26 5.09
CA PRO A 94 -12.69 -10.70 5.21
C PRO A 94 -11.24 -11.03 5.60
N ALA A 95 -10.25 -10.31 5.06
CA ALA A 95 -8.84 -10.54 5.41
C ALA A 95 -8.57 -10.27 6.90
N PHE A 96 -9.10 -9.19 7.47
CA PHE A 96 -8.98 -8.89 8.90
C PHE A 96 -9.61 -9.95 9.80
N LYS A 97 -10.72 -10.57 9.37
CA LYS A 97 -11.34 -11.68 10.11
C LYS A 97 -10.43 -12.92 10.21
N LEU A 98 -9.42 -13.05 9.37
CA LEU A 98 -8.45 -14.15 9.49
C LEU A 98 -7.66 -14.06 10.80
N LEU A 99 -7.52 -12.87 11.39
CA LEU A 99 -6.84 -12.70 12.68
C LEU A 99 -7.61 -13.34 13.85
N ASP A 100 -8.90 -13.66 13.67
CA ASP A 100 -9.69 -14.41 14.65
C ASP A 100 -9.35 -15.92 14.63
N ASP A 101 -8.71 -16.41 13.57
CA ASP A 101 -8.27 -17.80 13.46
C ASP A 101 -6.83 -17.96 13.96
N PRO A 102 -6.59 -18.69 15.07
CA PRO A 102 -5.26 -18.81 15.66
C PRO A 102 -4.23 -19.50 14.75
N GLY A 103 -4.68 -20.23 13.72
CA GLY A 103 -3.79 -20.87 12.74
C GLY A 103 -3.58 -20.05 11.46
N ALA A 104 -4.17 -18.86 11.33
CA ALA A 104 -4.06 -18.07 10.10
C ALA A 104 -2.62 -17.60 9.82
N CYS A 105 -1.92 -17.12 10.86
CA CYS A 105 -0.53 -16.67 10.71
C CYS A 105 0.37 -17.78 10.13
N ASP A 106 0.31 -18.99 10.68
CA ASP A 106 1.15 -20.11 10.23
C ASP A 106 0.79 -20.63 8.83
N ARG A 107 -0.48 -20.53 8.44
CA ARG A 107 -0.93 -20.99 7.12
C ARG A 107 -0.66 -19.98 6.01
N ILE A 108 -0.79 -18.69 6.29
CA ILE A 108 -0.74 -17.63 5.28
C ILE A 108 0.61 -16.91 5.29
N GLY A 109 1.23 -16.72 6.45
CA GLY A 109 2.52 -16.04 6.57
C GLY A 109 3.60 -16.61 5.63
N PRO A 110 3.77 -17.94 5.52
CA PRO A 110 4.73 -18.54 4.59
C PRO A 110 4.44 -18.27 3.10
N THR A 111 3.23 -17.87 2.72
CA THR A 111 2.85 -17.62 1.32
C THR A 111 3.27 -16.23 0.84
N ALA A 112 3.70 -15.33 1.74
CA ALA A 112 4.10 -13.96 1.39
C ALA A 112 5.27 -13.93 0.40
N LYS A 113 6.35 -14.67 0.66
CA LYS A 113 7.54 -14.71 -0.21
C LYS A 113 7.23 -15.25 -1.62
N PRO A 114 6.56 -16.40 -1.78
CA PRO A 114 6.10 -16.86 -3.10
C PRO A 114 5.23 -15.84 -3.83
N LEU A 115 4.30 -15.18 -3.13
CA LEU A 115 3.45 -14.15 -3.73
C LEU A 115 4.27 -12.96 -4.23
N ILE A 116 5.17 -12.43 -3.40
CA ILE A 116 6.08 -11.33 -3.78
C ILE A 116 6.90 -11.70 -5.01
N GLN A 117 7.47 -12.91 -5.03
CA GLN A 117 8.24 -13.40 -6.17
C GLN A 117 7.39 -13.44 -7.45
N ARG A 118 6.15 -13.93 -7.35
CA ARG A 118 5.19 -13.91 -8.48
C ARG A 118 4.92 -12.48 -8.97
N LEU A 119 4.75 -11.51 -8.07
CA LEU A 119 4.54 -10.10 -8.45
C LEU A 119 5.77 -9.51 -9.16
N VAL A 120 6.98 -9.89 -8.74
CA VAL A 120 8.22 -9.50 -9.43
C VAL A 120 8.30 -10.12 -10.82
N GLU A 121 7.93 -11.39 -10.98
CA GLU A 121 7.85 -12.07 -12.29
C GLU A 121 6.80 -11.46 -13.22
N MET A 122 5.75 -10.86 -12.67
CA MET A 122 4.77 -10.04 -13.41
C MET A 122 5.28 -8.63 -13.77
N GLY A 123 6.56 -8.35 -13.55
CA GLY A 123 7.19 -7.06 -13.87
C GLY A 123 7.19 -6.05 -12.74
N GLY A 124 6.86 -6.46 -11.51
CA GLY A 124 7.00 -5.66 -10.31
C GLY A 124 8.45 -5.60 -9.78
N GLY A 125 8.67 -4.76 -8.78
CA GLY A 125 9.94 -4.65 -8.08
C GLY A 125 9.73 -4.36 -6.60
N THR A 126 10.70 -4.74 -5.77
CA THR A 126 10.69 -4.50 -4.31
C THR A 126 11.71 -3.44 -3.90
N THR A 127 12.53 -2.97 -4.83
CA THR A 127 13.51 -1.92 -4.56
C THR A 127 12.85 -0.55 -4.74
N PRO A 128 12.97 0.37 -3.77
CA PRO A 128 12.49 1.73 -3.92
C PRO A 128 13.03 2.36 -5.21
N LEU A 129 12.14 2.95 -6.00
CA LEU A 129 12.57 3.82 -7.09
C LEU A 129 13.16 5.07 -6.45
N THR A 130 14.43 5.36 -6.71
CA THR A 130 14.98 6.68 -6.37
C THR A 130 14.15 7.71 -7.12
N GLN A 131 13.45 8.59 -6.40
CA GLN A 131 12.86 9.77 -7.05
C GLN A 131 14.01 10.49 -7.76
N SER A 132 13.97 10.54 -9.09
CA SER A 132 14.81 11.45 -9.84
C SER A 132 14.49 12.84 -9.31
N GLN A 133 15.48 13.45 -8.63
CA GLN A 133 15.42 14.82 -8.15
C GLN A 133 15.13 15.79 -9.30
#